data_AF-A0A0F9A2G0-F1
#
_entry.id   AF-A0A0F9A2G0-F1
#
_cell.length_a   1.000
_cell.length_b   1.000
_cell.length_c   1.000
_cell.angle_alpha   90.00
_cell.angle_beta   90.00
_cell.angle_gamma   90.00
#
_symmetry.space_group_name_H-M   'P 1'
#
loop_
_entity.id
_entity.type
_entity.pdbx_description
1 polymer ?
#
loop_
_entity_poly.entity_id
_entity_poly.type
_entity_poly.pdbx_seq_one_letter_code
_entity_poly.pdbx_strand_id
1 'polypeptide(L)'
;MKNWKRGVAIFLLIVAPVAVYHLWPTDEARIRKLVMLEAQALGAEDMEAVMKGISFNYSDEKGLSYLLIKRLLERAFERYSDIKVSYNDMLVEVHEDGTATAVMD
;
A
#
# COMPACT_ATOMS: atom_id res chain seq x y z
N MET A 1 26.16 -28.95 28.63
CA MET A 1 25.82 -27.65 27.99
C MET A 1 25.19 -27.74 26.58
N LYS A 2 25.25 -28.87 25.86
CA LYS A 2 24.73 -29.00 24.47
C LYS A 2 23.19 -29.08 24.36
N ASN A 3 22.51 -29.54 25.40
CA ASN A 3 21.06 -29.82 25.40
C ASN A 3 20.21 -28.55 25.63
N TRP A 4 20.75 -27.56 26.34
CA TRP A 4 20.09 -26.28 26.58
C TRP A 4 19.90 -25.49 25.28
N LYS A 5 20.94 -25.44 24.43
CA LYS A 5 20.87 -24.78 23.12
C LYS A 5 19.83 -25.41 22.20
N ARG A 6 19.60 -26.73 22.32
CA ARG A 6 18.56 -27.45 21.58
C ARG A 6 17.16 -27.12 22.10
N GLY A 7 16.97 -27.05 23.42
CA GLY A 7 15.71 -26.62 24.02
C GLY A 7 15.32 -25.19 23.63
N VAL A 8 16.29 -24.26 23.67
CA VAL A 8 16.09 -22.87 23.22
C VAL A 8 15.77 -22.80 21.73
N ALA A 9 16.44 -23.59 20.88
CA ALA A 9 16.17 -23.62 19.45
C ALA A 9 14.75 -24.13 19.13
N ILE A 10 14.28 -25.17 19.82
CA ILE A 10 12.90 -25.69 19.66
C ILE A 10 11.89 -24.65 20.13
N PHE A 11 12.15 -23.97 21.26
CA PHE A 11 11.29 -22.91 21.77
C PHE A 11 11.17 -21.75 20.76
N LEU A 12 12.29 -21.27 20.20
CA LEU A 12 12.28 -20.22 19.18
C LEU A 12 11.53 -20.64 17.91
N LEU A 13 11.64 -21.91 17.50
CA LEU A 13 10.97 -22.44 16.32
C LEU A 13 9.43 -22.42 16.46
N ILE A 14 8.91 -22.56 17.68
CA ILE A 14 7.47 -22.49 17.98
C ILE A 14 7.03 -21.05 18.21
N VAL A 15 7.81 -20.25 18.94
CA VAL A 15 7.45 -18.87 19.29
C VAL A 15 7.54 -17.92 18.09
N ALA A 16 8.51 -18.12 17.19
CA ALA A 16 8.69 -17.27 16.02
C ALA A 16 7.45 -17.20 15.11
N PRO A 17 6.82 -18.30 14.66
CA PRO A 17 5.63 -18.22 13.80
C PRO A 17 4.43 -17.60 14.52
N VAL A 18 4.27 -17.83 15.83
CA VAL A 18 3.21 -17.19 16.64
C VAL A 18 3.42 -15.68 16.74
N ALA A 19 4.66 -15.24 16.96
CA ALA A 19 5.00 -13.83 17.00
C ALA A 19 4.80 -13.18 15.63
N VAL A 20 5.20 -13.84 14.54
CA VAL A 20 4.99 -13.36 13.17
C VAL A 20 3.51 -13.22 12.85
N TYR A 21 2.67 -14.17 13.25
CA TYR A 21 1.22 -14.10 13.04
C TYR A 21 0.59 -12.90 13.75
N HIS A 22 0.96 -12.65 15.00
CA HIS A 22 0.42 -11.51 15.77
C HIS A 22 0.96 -10.14 15.32
N LEU A 23 2.18 -10.10 14.77
CA LEU A 23 2.79 -8.87 14.26
C LEU A 23 2.49 -8.64 12.76
N TRP A 24 1.76 -9.55 12.11
CA TRP A 24 1.45 -9.42 10.70
C TRP A 24 0.47 -8.25 10.50
N PRO A 25 0.81 -7.27 9.63
CA PRO A 25 -0.07 -6.13 9.40
C PRO A 25 -1.37 -6.58 8.77
N THR A 26 -2.49 -6.03 9.24
CA THR A 26 -3.81 -6.25 8.64
C THR A 26 -3.88 -5.64 7.25
N ASP A 27 -4.73 -6.17 6.38
CA ASP A 27 -4.89 -5.65 5.02
C ASP A 27 -5.37 -4.20 5.02
N GLU A 28 -6.24 -3.82 5.96
CA GLU A 28 -6.60 -2.42 6.19
C GLU A 28 -5.38 -1.54 6.46
N ALA A 29 -4.50 -1.94 7.40
CA ALA A 29 -3.31 -1.17 7.73
C ALA A 29 -2.36 -1.03 6.53
N ARG A 30 -2.28 -2.07 5.70
CA ARG A 30 -1.49 -2.05 4.46
C ARG A 30 -2.09 -1.08 3.43
N ILE A 31 -3.41 -1.09 3.23
CA ILE A 31 -4.10 -0.18 2.30
C ILE A 31 -3.96 1.26 2.77
N ARG A 32 -4.21 1.54 4.05
CA ARG A 32 -4.05 2.88 4.63
C ARG A 32 -2.62 3.39 4.45
N LYS A 33 -1.62 2.53 4.69
CA LYS A 33 -0.21 2.88 4.47
C LYS A 33 0.09 3.15 2.99
N LEU A 34 -0.46 2.34 2.08
CA LEU A 34 -0.30 2.53 0.64
C LEU A 34 -0.85 3.90 0.21
N VAL A 35 -2.09 4.22 0.57
CA VAL A 35 -2.71 5.50 0.21
C VAL A 35 -1.93 6.69 0.80
N MET A 36 -1.42 6.57 2.02
CA MET A 36 -0.55 7.58 2.62
C MET A 36 0.75 7.79 1.83
N LEU A 37 1.39 6.72 1.38
CA LEU A 37 2.61 6.81 0.57
C LEU A 37 2.34 7.44 -0.80
N GLU A 38 1.21 7.09 -1.43
CA GLU A 38 0.77 7.68 -2.68
C GLU A 38 0.49 9.18 -2.54
N ALA A 39 -0.16 9.60 -1.46
CA ALA A 39 -0.40 11.02 -1.17
C ALA A 39 0.93 11.80 -1.01
N GLN A 40 1.91 11.21 -0.33
CA GLN A 40 3.26 11.80 -0.20
C GLN A 40 3.98 11.88 -1.56
N ALA A 41 3.90 10.82 -2.36
CA ALA A 41 4.51 10.76 -3.69
C ALA A 41 3.90 11.81 -4.64
N LEU A 42 2.57 11.97 -4.61
CA LEU A 42 1.86 13.01 -5.35
C LEU A 42 2.30 14.41 -4.93
N GLY A 43 2.40 14.67 -3.62
CA GLY A 43 2.85 15.97 -3.12
C GLY A 43 4.32 16.27 -3.39
N ALA A 44 5.16 15.24 -3.52
CA ALA A 44 6.55 15.35 -3.93
C ALA A 44 6.75 15.39 -5.45
N GLU A 45 5.67 15.31 -6.23
CA GLU A 45 5.69 15.23 -7.70
C GLU A 45 6.55 14.04 -8.22
N ASP A 46 6.68 12.98 -7.43
CA ASP A 46 7.45 11.77 -7.77
C ASP A 46 6.61 10.81 -8.61
N MET A 47 6.68 10.99 -9.93
CA MET A 47 5.96 10.17 -10.92
C MET A 47 6.24 8.67 -10.75
N GLU A 48 7.48 8.28 -10.48
CA GLU A 48 7.84 6.87 -10.39
C GLU A 48 7.22 6.23 -9.15
N ALA A 49 7.25 6.94 -8.03
CA ALA A 49 6.60 6.50 -6.80
C ALA A 49 5.08 6.40 -6.96
N VAL A 50 4.42 7.41 -7.55
CA VAL A 50 2.95 7.38 -7.75
C VAL A 50 2.52 6.22 -8.65
N MET A 51 3.26 5.96 -9.73
CA MET A 51 2.89 4.88 -10.64
C MET A 51 3.07 3.48 -10.02
N LYS A 52 3.87 3.32 -8.94
CA LYS A 52 4.01 2.04 -8.22
C LYS A 52 2.75 1.64 -7.46
N GLY A 53 1.92 2.59 -7.05
CA GLY A 53 0.63 2.32 -6.43
C GLY A 53 -0.45 1.87 -7.41
N ILE A 54 -0.22 2.06 -8.71
CA ILE A 54 -1.19 1.74 -9.77
C ILE A 54 -0.83 0.39 -10.40
N SER A 55 -1.81 -0.50 -10.48
CA SER A 55 -1.63 -1.78 -11.17
C SER A 55 -1.27 -1.57 -12.64
N PHE A 56 -0.24 -2.28 -13.12
CA PHE A 56 0.15 -2.27 -14.54
C PHE A 56 -0.99 -2.73 -15.46
N ASN A 57 -1.88 -3.59 -14.96
CA ASN A 57 -3.06 -4.08 -15.67
C ASN A 57 -4.31 -3.22 -15.43
N TYR A 58 -4.16 -2.04 -14.82
CA TYR A 58 -5.29 -1.15 -14.58
C TYR A 58 -5.94 -0.77 -15.90
N SER A 59 -7.26 -1.01 -15.97
CA SER A 59 -8.16 -0.54 -16.99
C SER A 59 -9.53 -0.32 -16.35
N ASP A 60 -10.14 0.83 -16.59
CA ASP A 60 -11.51 1.10 -16.13
C ASP A 60 -12.52 1.22 -17.27
N GLU A 61 -13.80 1.27 -16.91
CA GLU A 61 -14.93 1.40 -17.84
C GLU A 61 -14.93 2.71 -18.61
N LYS A 62 -14.20 3.73 -18.12
CA LYS A 62 -14.06 5.04 -18.76
C LYS A 62 -12.91 5.07 -19.77
N GLY A 63 -12.19 3.96 -19.94
CA GLY A 63 -11.06 3.83 -20.86
C GLY A 63 -9.74 4.36 -20.31
N LEU A 64 -9.64 4.65 -19.00
CA LEU A 64 -8.35 4.94 -18.38
C LEU A 64 -7.56 3.65 -18.24
N SER A 65 -6.31 3.70 -18.70
CA SER A 65 -5.34 2.62 -18.56
C SER A 65 -4.11 3.12 -17.84
N TYR A 66 -3.27 2.21 -17.34
CA TYR A 66 -2.00 2.54 -16.70
C TYR A 66 -1.17 3.59 -17.47
N LEU A 67 -1.02 3.40 -18.79
CA LEU A 67 -0.27 4.33 -19.65
C LEU A 67 -0.95 5.69 -19.79
N LEU A 68 -2.29 5.72 -19.85
CA LEU A 68 -3.03 6.95 -19.96
C LEU A 68 -2.95 7.76 -18.66
N ILE A 69 -3.08 7.09 -17.51
CA ILE A 69 -2.93 7.73 -16.19
C ILE A 69 -1.54 8.36 -16.07
N LYS A 70 -0.48 7.61 -16.40
CA LYS A 70 0.89 8.14 -16.38
C LYS A 70 1.02 9.44 -17.18
N ARG A 71 0.55 9.45 -18.43
CA ARG A 71 0.61 10.63 -19.30
C ARG A 71 -0.24 11.81 -18.82
N LEU A 72 -1.32 11.54 -18.09
CA LEU A 72 -2.17 12.59 -17.51
C LEU A 72 -1.49 13.21 -16.30
N LEU A 73 -0.92 12.39 -15.43
CA LEU A 73 -0.17 12.85 -14.26
C LEU A 73 1.09 13.62 -14.67
N GLU A 74 1.84 13.15 -15.69
CA GLU A 74 3.03 13.85 -16.20
C GLU A 74 2.67 15.26 -16.65
N ARG A 75 1.60 15.39 -17.43
CA ARG A 75 1.09 16.70 -17.86
C ARG A 75 0.57 17.56 -16.70
N ALA A 76 0.04 16.94 -15.64
CA ALA A 76 -0.40 17.67 -14.46
C ALA A 76 0.79 18.24 -13.68
N PHE A 77 1.85 17.46 -13.47
CA PHE A 77 3.07 17.88 -12.78
C PHE A 77 3.86 18.92 -13.58
N GLU A 78 3.83 18.87 -14.92
CA GLU A 78 4.42 19.93 -15.75
C GLU A 78 3.66 21.26 -15.65
N ARG A 79 2.34 21.21 -15.40
CA ARG A 79 1.45 22.38 -15.42
C ARG A 79 1.32 23.04 -14.06
N TYR A 80 1.31 22.24 -13.00
CA TYR A 80 1.04 22.68 -11.64
C TYR A 80 2.24 22.37 -10.76
N SER A 81 2.54 23.27 -9.82
CA SER A 81 3.60 23.09 -8.82
C SER A 81 3.02 23.30 -7.41
N ASP A 82 3.72 22.80 -6.39
CA ASP A 82 3.31 22.87 -4.98
C ASP A 82 1.99 22.11 -4.72
N ILE A 83 1.90 20.89 -5.26
CA ILE A 83 0.74 20.01 -5.09
C ILE A 83 0.60 19.63 -3.61
N LYS A 84 -0.54 19.98 -3.01
CA LYS A 84 -0.87 19.62 -1.63
C LYS A 84 -1.97 18.58 -1.62
N VAL A 85 -1.69 17.42 -1.07
CA VAL A 85 -2.63 16.32 -0.93
C VAL A 85 -3.00 16.15 0.54
N SER A 86 -4.29 16.21 0.84
CA SER A 86 -4.85 15.90 2.15
C SER A 86 -5.89 14.81 1.99
N TYR A 87 -5.89 13.85 2.91
CA TYR A 87 -6.92 12.82 3.01
C TYR A 87 -7.43 12.79 4.45
N ASN A 88 -8.75 12.84 4.63
CA ASN A 88 -9.41 12.71 5.92
C ASN A 88 -10.37 11.53 5.87
N ASP A 89 -10.61 10.90 7.02
CA ASP A 89 -11.68 9.92 7.25
C ASP A 89 -11.86 8.84 6.16
N MET A 90 -10.74 8.21 5.78
CA MET A 90 -10.75 7.07 4.87
C MET A 90 -11.29 5.82 5.56
N LEU A 91 -12.37 5.27 5.00
CA LEU A 91 -12.97 4.00 5.39
C LEU A 91 -12.49 2.92 4.42
N VAL A 92 -11.91 1.84 4.95
CA VAL A 92 -11.40 0.72 4.16
C VAL A 92 -12.25 -0.50 4.45
N GLU A 93 -12.95 -0.98 3.42
CA GLU A 93 -13.71 -2.22 3.47
C GLU A 93 -12.90 -3.32 2.78
N VAL A 94 -12.60 -4.38 3.52
CA VAL A 94 -11.94 -5.58 2.98
C VAL A 94 -13.01 -6.65 2.79
N HIS A 95 -13.17 -7.10 1.56
CA HIS A 95 -14.18 -8.10 1.17
C HIS A 95 -13.64 -9.53 1.35
N GLU A 96 -14.54 -10.49 1.50
CA GLU A 96 -14.18 -11.91 1.72
C GLU A 96 -13.44 -12.53 0.53
N ASP A 97 -13.61 -11.97 -0.68
CA ASP A 97 -12.94 -12.43 -1.91
C ASP A 97 -11.48 -11.93 -2.03
N GLY A 98 -10.98 -11.21 -1.02
CA GLY A 98 -9.64 -10.66 -0.99
C GLY A 98 -9.50 -9.32 -1.74
N THR A 99 -10.59 -8.76 -2.26
CA THR A 99 -10.61 -7.39 -2.76
C THR A 99 -10.83 -6.40 -1.61
N ALA A 100 -10.48 -5.14 -1.85
CA ALA A 100 -10.73 -4.09 -0.87
C ALA A 100 -11.13 -2.79 -1.57
N THR A 101 -11.94 -2.00 -0.89
CA THR A 101 -12.41 -0.70 -1.35
C THR A 101 -12.08 0.35 -0.30
N ALA A 102 -11.43 1.43 -0.72
CA ALA A 102 -11.24 2.60 0.12
C ALA A 102 -12.25 3.67 -0.31
N VAL A 103 -13.10 4.09 0.61
CA VAL A 103 -14.07 5.16 0.42
C VAL A 103 -13.59 6.38 1.21
N MET A 104 -13.60 7.53 0.55
CA MET A 104 -13.32 8.84 1.15
C MET A 104 -14.61 9.64 1.07
N ASP A 105 -15.02 10.23 2.19
CA ASP A 105 -16.21 11.09 2.31
C ASP A 105 -15.87 12.56 1.99
#